data_AF-A0A853JQX6-F1
#
_entry.id   AF-A0A853JQX6-F1
#
_cell.length_a   1.000
_cell.length_b   1.000
_cell.length_c   1.000
_cell.angle_alpha   90.00
_cell.angle_beta   90.00
_cell.angle_gamma   90.00
#
_symmetry.space_group_name_H-M   'P 1'
#
loop_
_entity.id
_entity.type
_entity.pdbx_description
1 polymer ?
#
loop_
_entity_poly.entity_id
_entity_poly.type
_entity_poly.pdbx_seq_one_letter_code
_entity_poly.pdbx_strand_id
1 'polypeptide(L)' 'MEMHSQNIMETCEAYIKTHLSDPLTAGQLSQKFGYSLYHFAHLFRAYFGQPPGVYIRILRLEQVAEAIEQGKPVA' A
#
# COMPACT_ATOMS: atom_id res chain seq x y z
N MET A 1 -9.47 -4.26 -22.43
CA MET A 1 -8.10 -4.34 -21.87
C MET A 1 -8.03 -3.77 -20.43
N GLU A 2 -9.16 -3.61 -19.73
CA GLU A 2 -9.23 -2.92 -18.40
C GLU A 2 -9.29 -3.87 -17.20
N MET A 3 -9.57 -5.17 -17.41
CA MET A 3 -9.75 -6.14 -16.32
C MET A 3 -8.42 -6.53 -15.63
N HIS A 4 -7.28 -6.31 -16.30
CA HIS A 4 -5.96 -6.71 -15.78
C HIS A 4 -5.42 -5.74 -14.72
N SER A 5 -5.71 -4.44 -14.84
CA SER A 5 -5.20 -3.42 -13.92
C SER A 5 -5.93 -3.43 -12.57
N GLN A 6 -7.24 -3.70 -12.54
CA GLN A 6 -8.02 -3.76 -11.29
C GLN A 6 -7.54 -4.91 -10.40
N ASN A 7 -7.33 -6.10 -10.98
CA ASN A 7 -6.85 -7.27 -10.25
C ASN A 7 -5.43 -7.06 -9.67
N ILE A 8 -4.58 -6.30 -10.37
CA ILE A 8 -3.23 -5.96 -9.90
C ILE A 8 -3.27 -4.97 -8.74
N MET A 9 -4.19 -3.98 -8.75
CA MET A 9 -4.34 -3.04 -7.64
C MET A 9 -4.85 -3.73 -6.37
N GLU A 10 -5.85 -4.61 -6.49
CA GLU A 10 -6.34 -5.43 -5.36
C GLU A 10 -5.24 -6.32 -4.78
N THR A 11 -4.47 -7.01 -5.65
CA THR A 11 -3.33 -7.82 -5.22
C THR A 11 -2.24 -6.96 -4.56
N CYS A 12 -2.02 -5.74 -5.07
CA CYS A 12 -1.11 -4.77 -4.47
C CYS A 12 -1.55 -4.37 -3.06
N GLU A 13 -2.85 -4.14 -2.85
CA GLU A 13 -3.38 -3.82 -1.53
C GLU A 13 -3.17 -4.97 -0.53
N ALA A 14 -3.48 -6.20 -0.93
CA ALA A 14 -3.24 -7.38 -0.10
C ALA A 14 -1.74 -7.52 0.26
N TYR A 15 -0.86 -7.24 -0.70
CA TYR A 15 0.58 -7.24 -0.46
C TYR A 15 1.00 -6.15 0.52
N ILE A 16 0.47 -4.93 0.40
CA ILE A 16 0.73 -3.85 1.35
C ILE A 16 0.33 -4.29 2.75
N LYS A 17 -0.93 -4.73 2.94
CA LYS A 17 -1.48 -5.11 4.25
C LYS A 17 -0.67 -6.19 4.96
N THR A 18 -0.09 -7.13 4.20
CA THR A 18 0.74 -8.23 4.75
C THR A 18 2.19 -7.81 5.06
N HIS A 19 2.67 -6.69 4.51
CA HIS A 19 4.06 -6.22 4.64
C HIS A 19 4.15 -4.81 5.29
N LEU A 20 3.13 -4.39 6.05
CA LEU A 20 3.10 -3.05 6.66
C LEU A 20 4.22 -2.83 7.68
N SER A 21 4.69 -3.90 8.34
CA SER A 21 5.79 -3.87 9.31
C SER A 21 7.18 -3.76 8.66
N ASP A 22 7.31 -4.07 7.38
CA ASP A 22 8.56 -3.95 6.64
C ASP A 22 8.78 -2.50 6.16
N PRO A 23 10.02 -2.08 5.82
CA PRO A 23 10.28 -0.80 5.17
C PRO A 23 9.77 -0.81 3.72
N LEU A 24 8.45 -0.85 3.55
CA LEU A 24 7.73 -0.85 2.28
C LEU A 24 7.62 0.58 1.72
N THR A 25 7.97 0.73 0.45
CA THR A 25 7.97 1.99 -0.30
C THR A 25 7.27 1.85 -1.65
N ALA A 26 6.83 2.97 -2.21
CA ALA A 26 6.23 3.01 -3.55
C ALA A 26 7.17 2.45 -4.64
N GLY A 27 8.49 2.63 -4.50
CA GLY A 27 9.48 2.12 -5.45
C GLY A 27 9.63 0.60 -5.41
N GLN A 28 9.56 -0.02 -4.22
CA GLN A 28 9.54 -1.48 -4.10
C GLN A 28 8.27 -2.07 -4.69
N LEU A 29 7.12 -1.43 -4.44
CA LEU A 29 5.85 -1.85 -5.02
C LEU A 29 5.87 -1.76 -6.56
N SER A 30 6.32 -0.63 -7.12
CA SER A 30 6.36 -0.47 -8.57
C SER A 30 7.25 -1.52 -9.24
N GLN A 31 8.43 -1.79 -8.66
CA GLN A 31 9.33 -2.85 -9.15
C GLN A 31 8.68 -4.24 -9.04
N LYS A 32 8.05 -4.55 -7.92
CA LYS A 32 7.38 -5.84 -7.71
C LYS A 32 6.27 -6.11 -8.72
N PHE A 33 5.49 -5.09 -9.06
CA PHE A 33 4.37 -5.19 -10.00
C PHE A 33 4.74 -4.87 -11.45
N GLY A 34 6.04 -4.67 -11.75
CA GLY A 34 6.53 -4.51 -13.13
C GLY A 34 6.24 -3.16 -13.77
N TYR A 35 6.08 -2.10 -12.96
CA TYR A 35 5.77 -0.75 -13.43
C TYR A 35 6.90 0.23 -13.11
N SER A 36 7.01 1.27 -13.95
CA SER A 36 7.75 2.47 -13.54
C SER A 36 7.07 3.11 -12.33
N LEU A 37 7.85 3.75 -11.46
CA LEU A 37 7.34 4.41 -10.27
C LEU A 37 6.23 5.43 -10.61
N TYR A 38 6.44 6.21 -11.67
CA TYR A 38 5.46 7.20 -12.13
C TYR A 38 4.14 6.55 -12.56
N HIS A 39 4.19 5.53 -13.42
CA HIS A 39 2.99 4.86 -13.92
C HIS A 39 2.25 4.15 -12.79
N PHE A 40 2.98 3.47 -11.91
CA PHE A 40 2.42 2.84 -10.72
C PHE A 40 1.72 3.84 -9.81
N ALA A 41 2.38 4.95 -9.46
CA ALA A 41 1.79 5.95 -8.57
C ALA A 41 0.54 6.60 -9.18
N HIS A 42 0.52 6.82 -10.50
CA HIS A 42 -0.63 7.34 -11.22
C HIS A 42 -1.80 6.36 -11.20
N LEU A 43 -1.56 5.09 -11.55
CA LEU A 43 -2.58 4.04 -11.56
C LEU A 43 -3.13 3.79 -10.15
N PHE A 44 -2.24 3.70 -9.15
CA PHE A 44 -2.60 3.50 -7.76
C PHE A 44 -3.48 4.65 -7.25
N ARG A 45 -3.13 5.90 -7.55
CA ARG A 45 -3.96 7.06 -7.18
C ARG A 45 -5.30 7.05 -7.89
N ALA A 46 -5.36 6.66 -9.17
CA ALA A 46 -6.62 6.56 -9.90
C ALA A 46 -7.56 5.51 -9.28
N TYR A 47 -7.01 4.43 -8.73
CA TYR A 47 -7.77 3.33 -8.13
C TYR A 47 -8.14 3.58 -6.65
N PHE A 48 -7.17 3.98 -5.82
CA PHE A 48 -7.33 4.16 -4.36
C PHE A 48 -7.56 5.60 -3.92
N GLY A 49 -7.57 6.57 -4.84
CA GLY A 49 -7.76 8.00 -4.56
C GLY A 49 -6.51 8.73 -4.02
N GLN A 50 -5.47 8.00 -3.62
CA GLN A 50 -4.25 8.57 -3.02
C GLN A 50 -2.97 7.87 -3.50
N PRO A 51 -1.80 8.55 -3.49
CA PRO A 51 -0.53 7.92 -3.85
C PRO A 51 -0.15 6.78 -2.89
N PRO A 52 0.61 5.77 -3.36
CA PRO A 52 0.94 4.58 -2.57
C PRO A 52 1.68 4.87 -1.26
N GLY A 53 2.58 5.86 -1.25
CA GLY A 53 3.30 6.24 -0.03
C GLY A 53 2.40 6.83 1.05
N VAL A 54 1.37 7.58 0.66
CA VAL A 54 0.38 8.15 1.59
C VAL A 54 -0.52 7.03 2.12
N TYR A 55 -0.97 6.14 1.24
CA TYR A 55 -1.77 4.96 1.58
C TYR A 55 -1.09 4.09 2.65
N ILE A 56 0.18 3.73 2.42
CA ILE A 56 0.98 2.93 3.38
C ILE A 56 1.08 3.63 4.73
N ARG A 57 1.30 4.95 4.75
CA ARG A 57 1.42 5.71 5.99
C ARG A 57 0.13 5.70 6.80
N ILE A 58 -1.02 5.85 6.15
CA ILE A 58 -2.34 5.79 6.81
C ILE A 58 -2.55 4.42 7.44
N LEU A 59 -2.34 3.34 6.68
CA LEU A 59 -2.53 1.99 7.21
C LEU A 59 -1.61 1.68 8.40
N ARG A 60 -0.36 2.18 8.39
CA ARG A 60 0.54 2.03 9.55
C ARG A 60 0.02 2.78 10.77
N LEU A 61 -0.51 3.98 10.59
CA LEU A 61 -1.10 4.74 11.70
C LEU A 61 -2.33 4.04 12.26
N GLU A 62 -3.18 3.48 11.40
CA GLU A 62 -4.34 2.69 11.81
C GLU A 62 -3.94 1.46 12.61
N GLN A 63 -2.93 0.70 12.17
CA GLN A 63 -2.41 -0.45 12.92
C GLN A 63 -1.86 -0.07 14.30
N VAL A 64 -1.15 1.06 14.39
CA VAL A 64 -0.62 1.53 15.67
C VAL A 64 -1.75 2.01 16.58
N ALA A 65 -2.73 2.73 16.04
CA ALA A 65 -3.90 3.17 16.81
C ALA A 65 -4.66 1.95 17.36
N GLU A 66 -4.91 0.95 16.53
CA GLU A 66 -5.57 -0.30 16.95
C GLU A 66 -4.76 -1.04 18.01
N ALA A 67 -3.44 -1.10 17.88
CA ALA A 67 -2.56 -1.72 18.88
C ALA A 67 -2.65 -0.99 20.24
N ILE A 68 -2.67 0.34 20.23
CA ILE A 68 -2.83 1.16 21.45
C ILE A 68 -4.19 0.90 22.10
N GLU A 69 -5.27 0.87 21.32
CA GLU A 69 -6.63 0.58 21.82
C GLU A 69 -6.74 -0.81 22.44
N GLN A 70 -6.01 -1.79 21.90
CA GLN A 70 -5.94 -3.16 22.44
C GLN A 70 -5.00 -3.30 23.65
N GLY A 71 -4.41 -2.19 24.13
CA GLY A 71 -3.49 -2.20 25.28
C GLY A 71 -2.12 -2.82 24.97
N LYS A 72 -1.76 -2.99 23.70
CA LYS A 72 -0.42 -3.46 23.30
C LYS A 72 0.54 -2.26 23.34
N PRO A 73 1.73 -2.40 23.95
CA PRO A 73 2.73 -1.33 23.92
C PRO A 73 3.17 -1.07 22.48
N VAL A 74 3.25 0.22 22.10
CA VAL A 74 4.01 0.64 20.91
C VAL A 74 5.49 0.57 21.32
N ALA A 75 6.18 -0.48 20.89
CA ALA A 75 7.60 -0.72 21.19
C ALA A 75 8.52 0.03 20.21
#